data_AF-A0A4Z0YX23-F1
#
_entry.id   AF-A0A4Z0YX23-F1
#
_cell.length_a   1.000
_cell.length_b   1.000
_cell.length_c   1.000
_cell.angle_alpha   90.00
_cell.angle_beta   90.00
_cell.angle_gamma   90.00
#
_symmetry.space_group_name_H-M   'P 1'
#
loop_
_entity.id
_entity.type
_entity.pdbx_description
1 polymer ?
#
loop_
_entity_poly.entity_id
_entity_poly.type
_entity_poly.pdbx_seq_one_letter_code
_entity_poly.pdbx_strand_id
1 'polypeptide(L)'
;MEELYERILEEFDRDSFRGECCFSLGDCHPGAILLPSWGLLAETQSKSNVLFPEPIVAVIDWEFSEISGRGVNGDMAQFVASLHCHWLYLEALLESIGNDSETSDKESGIRKALAVTDAFIRGICMSYAEVLIRTFASDVMGQRLRSTVILFGRETINQAYETAWDLEGYAISRDENRMVVAGAGYLRKAGKDVSEALEIWSDHMEEKGIISMLFGFLR
;
A
#
# COMPACT_ATOMS: atom_id res chain seq x y z
N MET A 1 15.90 2.76 16.71
CA MET A 1 15.07 1.55 16.52
C MET A 1 14.08 1.41 17.67
N GLU A 2 14.53 1.49 18.92
CA GLU A 2 13.66 1.50 20.11
C GLU A 2 12.54 2.56 20.04
N GLU A 3 12.87 3.81 19.73
CA GLU A 3 11.86 4.88 19.56
C GLU A 3 10.82 4.61 18.45
N LEU A 4 11.21 3.89 17.38
CA LEU A 4 10.27 3.57 16.30
C LEU A 4 9.37 2.40 16.68
N TYR A 5 9.88 1.48 17.50
CA TYR A 5 9.11 0.37 18.05
C TYR A 5 8.08 0.87 19.07
N GLU A 6 8.49 1.74 20.00
CA GLU A 6 7.58 2.43 20.93
C GLU A 6 6.43 3.14 20.19
N ARG A 7 6.75 3.83 19.08
CA ARG A 7 5.73 4.49 18.25
C ARG A 7 4.70 3.53 17.66
N ILE A 8 5.11 2.31 17.30
CA ILE A 8 4.19 1.26 16.85
C ILE A 8 3.32 0.81 18.03
N LEU A 9 3.91 0.56 19.19
CA LEU A 9 3.16 0.14 20.39
C LEU A 9 2.11 1.18 20.80
N GLU A 10 2.50 2.46 20.89
CA GLU A 10 1.56 3.56 21.16
C GLU A 10 0.39 3.59 20.17
N GLU A 11 0.67 3.30 18.90
CA GLU A 11 -0.35 3.24 17.85
C GLU A 11 -1.28 2.04 18.00
N PHE A 12 -0.84 0.92 18.60
CA PHE A 12 -1.72 -0.22 18.91
C PHE A 12 -2.50 -0.02 20.21
N ASP A 13 -1.90 0.60 21.22
CA ASP A 13 -2.49 0.76 22.55
C ASP A 13 -3.49 1.93 22.65
N ARG A 14 -3.47 2.86 21.69
CA ARG A 14 -4.41 3.99 21.70
C ARG A 14 -5.85 3.56 21.39
N ASP A 15 -6.78 4.35 21.93
CA ASP A 15 -8.19 4.28 21.58
C ASP A 15 -8.42 4.63 20.09
N SER A 16 -9.36 3.93 19.46
CA SER A 16 -9.84 4.25 18.12
C SER A 16 -10.67 5.53 18.16
N PHE A 17 -10.43 6.47 17.24
CA PHE A 17 -11.26 7.66 17.09
C PHE A 17 -12.43 7.38 16.14
N ARG A 18 -13.46 8.25 16.12
CA ARG A 18 -14.70 8.05 15.32
C ARG A 18 -14.49 7.71 13.84
N GLY A 19 -13.34 8.08 13.27
CA GLY A 19 -12.98 7.77 11.89
C GLY A 19 -12.54 6.33 11.63
N GLU A 20 -12.29 5.57 12.68
CA GLU A 20 -11.80 4.19 12.64
C GLU A 20 -12.85 3.19 13.12
N CYS A 21 -13.97 3.66 13.67
CA CYS A 21 -15.11 2.84 14.10
C CYS A 21 -15.93 2.33 12.90
N CYS A 22 -15.28 1.68 11.95
CA CYS A 22 -15.90 0.98 10.84
C CYS A 22 -15.42 -0.47 10.80
N PHE A 23 -16.13 -1.29 10.02
CA PHE A 23 -15.69 -2.65 9.74
C PHE A 23 -14.37 -2.58 8.96
N SER A 24 -13.28 -3.10 9.55
CA SER A 24 -12.01 -3.33 8.86
C SER A 24 -11.88 -4.80 8.49
N LEU A 25 -11.19 -5.08 7.39
CA LEU A 25 -10.81 -6.44 7.01
C LEU A 25 -9.73 -7.01 7.94
N GLY A 26 -8.82 -6.17 8.43
CA GLY A 26 -7.80 -6.52 9.41
C GLY A 26 -6.51 -7.10 8.82
N ASP A 27 -6.63 -7.78 7.68
CA ASP A 27 -5.53 -8.28 6.86
C ASP A 27 -5.75 -7.96 5.38
N CYS A 28 -5.73 -6.67 5.05
CA CYS A 28 -6.00 -6.21 3.69
C CYS A 28 -4.71 -6.19 2.86
N HIS A 29 -4.47 -7.28 2.12
CA HIS A 29 -3.35 -7.42 1.20
C HIS A 29 -3.83 -7.82 -0.21
N PRO A 30 -2.98 -7.72 -1.27
CA PRO A 30 -3.37 -8.07 -2.64
C PRO A 30 -3.93 -9.48 -2.82
N GLY A 31 -3.54 -10.44 -1.96
CA GLY A 31 -4.08 -11.80 -1.98
C GLY A 31 -5.55 -11.89 -1.54
N ALA A 32 -6.03 -10.94 -0.75
CA ALA A 32 -7.42 -10.85 -0.31
C ALA A 32 -8.36 -10.24 -1.38
N ILE A 33 -7.83 -9.85 -2.56
CA ILE A 33 -8.61 -9.23 -3.64
C ILE A 33 -8.60 -10.12 -4.88
N LEU A 34 -9.78 -10.64 -5.23
CA LEU A 34 -9.99 -11.37 -6.48
C LEU A 34 -10.34 -10.39 -7.60
N LEU A 35 -9.50 -10.41 -8.64
CA LEU A 35 -9.74 -9.69 -9.88
C LEU A 35 -10.29 -10.64 -10.96
N PRO A 36 -11.22 -10.19 -11.80
CA PRO A 36 -11.70 -11.00 -12.90
C PRO A 36 -10.58 -11.23 -13.93
N SER A 37 -10.59 -12.39 -14.59
CA SER A 37 -9.65 -12.65 -15.68
C SER A 37 -10.01 -11.80 -16.90
N TRP A 38 -9.27 -10.72 -17.10
CA TRP A 38 -9.45 -9.78 -18.20
C TRP A 38 -9.28 -10.43 -19.59
N GLY A 39 -8.45 -11.48 -19.70
CA GLY A 39 -8.31 -12.26 -20.94
C GLY A 39 -9.55 -13.09 -21.27
N LEU A 40 -10.19 -13.68 -20.26
CA LEU A 40 -11.46 -14.40 -20.43
C LEU A 40 -12.62 -13.45 -20.76
N LEU A 41 -12.61 -12.23 -20.22
CA LEU A 41 -13.59 -11.19 -20.56
C LEU A 41 -13.45 -10.74 -22.03
N ALA A 42 -12.23 -10.59 -22.54
CA ALA A 42 -11.99 -10.20 -23.94
C ALA A 42 -12.39 -11.30 -24.94
N GLU A 43 -12.15 -12.58 -24.62
CA GLU A 43 -12.54 -13.70 -25.49
C GLU A 43 -14.07 -13.94 -25.49
N THR A 44 -14.73 -13.76 -24.33
CA THR A 44 -16.19 -13.89 -24.21
C THR A 44 -16.95 -12.72 -24.86
N GLN A 45 -16.34 -11.53 -24.95
CA GLN A 45 -16.86 -10.39 -25.71
C GLN A 45 -16.98 -10.66 -27.21
N SER A 46 -16.09 -11.48 -27.79
CA SER A 46 -16.11 -11.78 -29.23
C SER A 46 -17.25 -12.72 -29.66
N LYS A 47 -17.88 -13.44 -28.70
CA LYS A 47 -18.80 -14.55 -28.98
C LYS A 47 -20.22 -14.37 -28.47
N SER A 48 -20.53 -13.34 -27.68
CA SER A 48 -21.87 -13.14 -27.14
C SER A 48 -22.31 -11.67 -27.16
N ASN A 49 -23.48 -11.38 -27.72
CA ASN A 49 -24.18 -10.07 -27.67
C ASN A 49 -24.70 -9.75 -26.25
N VAL A 50 -24.05 -10.29 -25.21
CA VAL A 50 -24.46 -10.08 -23.83
C VAL A 50 -23.64 -8.90 -23.31
N LEU A 51 -24.32 -7.78 -23.06
CA LEU A 51 -23.83 -6.73 -22.17
C LEU A 51 -23.60 -7.36 -20.80
N PHE A 52 -22.37 -7.72 -20.48
CA PHE A 52 -22.03 -8.21 -19.14
C PHE A 52 -21.71 -7.04 -18.19
N PRO A 53 -22.01 -7.24 -16.89
CA PRO A 53 -21.93 -6.22 -15.85
C PRO A 53 -20.48 -5.80 -15.63
N GLU A 54 -20.30 -4.65 -15.00
CA GLU A 54 -18.99 -4.12 -14.60
C GLU A 54 -18.09 -5.22 -14.00
N PRO A 55 -16.77 -5.21 -14.28
CA PRO A 55 -15.83 -6.21 -13.76
C PRO A 55 -16.01 -6.36 -12.24
N ILE A 56 -16.35 -7.57 -11.80
CA ILE A 56 -16.63 -7.85 -10.39
C ILE A 56 -15.29 -8.04 -9.68
N VAL A 57 -14.95 -7.08 -8.84
CA VAL A 57 -13.89 -7.22 -7.83
C VAL A 57 -14.53 -7.84 -6.58
N ALA A 58 -13.92 -8.90 -6.05
CA ALA A 58 -14.37 -9.51 -4.80
C ALA A 58 -13.28 -9.40 -3.72
N VAL A 59 -13.69 -9.01 -2.52
CA VAL A 59 -12.87 -9.07 -1.30
C VAL A 59 -13.15 -10.39 -0.62
N ILE A 60 -12.10 -11.13 -0.27
CA ILE A 60 -12.18 -12.43 0.40
C ILE A 60 -11.39 -12.38 1.71
N ASP A 61 -11.37 -13.52 2.41
CA ASP A 61 -10.49 -13.76 3.56
C ASP A 61 -10.66 -12.77 4.73
N TRP A 62 -11.91 -12.50 5.11
CA TRP A 62 -12.24 -11.56 6.19
C TRP A 62 -12.07 -12.13 7.61
N GLU A 63 -11.25 -13.17 7.81
CA GLU A 63 -11.15 -13.86 9.10
C GLU A 63 -10.56 -12.98 10.22
N PHE A 64 -9.80 -11.93 9.85
CA PHE A 64 -9.25 -10.92 10.76
C PHE A 64 -10.16 -9.70 10.94
N SER A 65 -11.39 -9.75 10.42
CA SER A 65 -12.26 -8.57 10.44
C SER A 65 -12.76 -8.21 11.84
N GLU A 66 -12.75 -6.91 12.12
CA GLU A 66 -13.19 -6.38 13.41
C GLU A 66 -13.77 -4.97 13.29
N ILE A 67 -14.55 -4.57 14.30
CA ILE A 67 -15.14 -3.22 14.42
C ILE A 67 -14.23 -2.29 15.23
N SER A 68 -13.32 -2.87 16.03
CA SER A 68 -12.38 -2.20 16.92
C SER A 68 -11.01 -1.91 16.28
N GLY A 69 -10.82 -2.26 15.01
CA GLY A 69 -9.54 -2.11 14.32
C GLY A 69 -9.17 -0.66 13.99
N ARG A 70 -8.25 -0.49 13.05
CA ARG A 70 -7.82 0.82 12.52
C ARG A 70 -8.66 1.28 11.32
N GLY A 71 -9.82 0.63 11.14
CA GLY A 71 -10.78 0.92 10.10
C GLY A 71 -10.20 0.81 8.68
N VAL A 72 -10.89 1.46 7.75
CA VAL A 72 -10.50 1.48 6.33
C VAL A 72 -9.12 2.12 6.09
N ASN A 73 -8.67 3.03 6.95
CA ASN A 73 -7.32 3.61 6.83
C ASN A 73 -6.23 2.56 7.10
N GLY A 74 -6.44 1.71 8.11
CA GLY A 74 -5.54 0.60 8.39
C GLY A 74 -5.49 -0.41 7.25
N ASP A 75 -6.65 -0.82 6.74
CA ASP A 75 -6.74 -1.74 5.60
C ASP A 75 -6.03 -1.14 4.36
N MET A 76 -6.28 0.14 4.06
CA MET A 76 -5.63 0.80 2.93
C MET A 76 -4.12 0.95 3.13
N ALA A 77 -3.66 1.23 4.35
CA ALA A 77 -2.23 1.30 4.66
C ALA A 77 -1.55 -0.05 4.41
N GLN A 78 -2.16 -1.15 4.87
CA GLN A 78 -1.64 -2.50 4.66
C GLN A 78 -1.60 -2.88 3.18
N PHE A 79 -2.69 -2.60 2.47
CA PHE A 79 -2.83 -2.97 1.07
C PHE A 79 -1.82 -2.24 0.20
N VAL A 80 -1.68 -0.92 0.40
CA VAL A 80 -0.73 -0.10 -0.35
C VAL A 80 0.71 -0.42 0.05
N ALA A 81 0.99 -0.76 1.32
CA ALA A 81 2.33 -1.18 1.75
C ALA A 81 2.77 -2.47 1.04
N SER A 82 1.87 -3.44 0.90
CA SER A 82 2.14 -4.68 0.16
C SER A 82 2.52 -4.41 -1.30
N LEU A 83 1.76 -3.54 -1.98
CA LEU A 83 2.06 -3.13 -3.36
C LEU A 83 3.36 -2.31 -3.45
N HIS A 84 3.66 -1.49 -2.44
CA HIS A 84 4.90 -0.74 -2.37
C HIS A 84 6.12 -1.66 -2.20
N CYS A 85 6.02 -2.71 -1.38
CA CYS A 85 7.07 -3.72 -1.28
C CYS A 85 7.30 -4.43 -2.62
N HIS A 86 6.24 -4.74 -3.37
CA HIS A 86 6.37 -5.27 -4.72
C HIS A 86 7.10 -4.29 -5.66
N TRP A 87 6.79 -3.00 -5.57
CA TRP A 87 7.46 -1.96 -6.34
C TRP A 87 8.95 -1.83 -5.98
N LEU A 88 9.30 -1.82 -4.69
CA LEU A 88 10.71 -1.80 -4.22
C LEU A 88 11.49 -3.02 -4.72
N TYR A 89 10.85 -4.19 -4.74
CA TYR A 89 11.43 -5.40 -5.29
C TYR A 89 11.73 -5.26 -6.79
N LEU A 90 10.77 -4.76 -7.57
CA LEU A 90 10.97 -4.55 -9.01
C LEU A 90 12.06 -3.50 -9.30
N GLU A 91 12.22 -2.47 -8.47
CA GLU A 91 13.31 -1.51 -8.59
C GLU A 91 14.68 -2.17 -8.32
N ALA A 92 14.81 -2.91 -7.22
CA ALA A 92 16.05 -3.63 -6.90
C ALA A 92 16.40 -4.65 -8.00
N LEU A 93 15.38 -5.31 -8.56
CA LEU A 93 15.54 -6.22 -9.69
C LEU A 93 16.07 -5.48 -10.92
N LEU A 94 15.51 -4.32 -11.26
CA LEU A 94 15.97 -3.48 -12.37
C LEU A 94 17.42 -3.02 -12.17
N GLU A 95 17.79 -2.63 -10.95
CA GLU A 95 19.16 -2.21 -10.59
C GLU A 95 20.17 -3.37 -10.67
N SER A 96 19.72 -4.61 -10.45
CA SER A 96 20.57 -5.81 -10.52
C SER A 96 20.88 -6.27 -11.95
N ILE A 97 20.08 -5.83 -12.93
CA ILE A 97 20.30 -6.15 -14.34
C ILE A 97 21.49 -5.31 -14.83
N GLY A 98 22.67 -5.93 -14.92
CA GLY A 98 23.87 -5.31 -15.50
C GLY A 98 23.70 -4.93 -16.97
N ASN A 99 24.64 -4.13 -17.49
CA ASN A 99 24.62 -3.52 -18.84
C ASN A 99 24.76 -4.50 -20.04
N ASP A 100 24.47 -5.79 -19.91
CA ASP A 100 24.67 -6.78 -20.97
C ASP A 100 23.48 -6.82 -21.97
N SER A 101 23.77 -6.89 -23.27
CA SER A 101 22.78 -6.72 -24.35
C SER A 101 21.70 -7.81 -24.46
N GLU A 102 21.86 -8.96 -23.78
CA GLU A 102 20.83 -10.02 -23.70
C GLU A 102 19.72 -9.70 -22.67
N THR A 103 19.82 -8.58 -21.96
CA THR A 103 18.90 -8.21 -20.88
C THR A 103 17.73 -7.32 -21.30
N SER A 104 17.66 -6.85 -22.56
CA SER A 104 16.71 -5.81 -22.96
C SER A 104 15.24 -6.18 -22.79
N ASP A 105 14.88 -7.44 -23.04
CA ASP A 105 13.49 -7.90 -22.91
C ASP A 105 13.06 -8.07 -21.45
N LYS A 106 13.99 -8.55 -20.59
CA LYS A 106 13.76 -8.65 -19.15
C LYS A 106 13.65 -7.27 -18.52
N GLU A 107 14.59 -6.38 -18.86
CA GLU A 107 14.57 -4.98 -18.41
C GLU A 107 13.27 -4.28 -18.84
N SER A 108 12.86 -4.45 -20.11
CA SER A 108 11.58 -3.92 -20.62
C SER A 108 10.39 -4.48 -19.84
N GLY A 109 10.39 -5.77 -19.53
CA GLY A 109 9.35 -6.42 -18.73
C GLY A 109 9.23 -5.82 -17.33
N ILE A 110 10.36 -5.63 -16.64
CA ILE A 110 10.39 -5.06 -15.28
C ILE A 110 9.97 -3.58 -15.30
N ARG A 111 10.44 -2.80 -16.27
CA ARG A 111 10.00 -1.40 -16.43
C ARG A 111 8.49 -1.29 -16.65
N LYS A 112 7.91 -2.20 -17.44
CA LYS A 112 6.45 -2.27 -17.61
C LYS A 112 5.75 -2.66 -16.31
N ALA A 113 6.26 -3.64 -15.58
CA ALA A 113 5.72 -4.05 -14.28
C ALA A 113 5.76 -2.90 -13.26
N LEU A 114 6.87 -2.15 -13.20
CA LEU A 114 7.01 -0.95 -12.37
C LEU A 114 5.97 0.10 -12.75
N ALA A 115 5.82 0.40 -14.04
CA ALA A 115 4.86 1.40 -14.52
C ALA A 115 3.40 1.01 -14.24
N VAL A 116 3.05 -0.26 -14.40
CA VAL A 116 1.70 -0.77 -14.09
C VAL A 116 1.45 -0.75 -12.58
N THR A 117 2.42 -1.18 -11.78
CA THR A 117 2.33 -1.15 -10.31
C THR A 117 2.18 0.28 -9.80
N ASP A 118 2.99 1.22 -10.31
CA ASP A 118 2.85 2.65 -10.01
C ASP A 118 1.45 3.13 -10.36
N ALA A 119 1.01 2.96 -11.61
CA ALA A 119 -0.31 3.42 -12.06
C ALA A 119 -1.46 2.83 -11.23
N PHE A 120 -1.38 1.56 -10.86
CA PHE A 120 -2.37 0.88 -10.04
C PHE A 120 -2.45 1.48 -8.64
N ILE A 121 -1.30 1.64 -7.96
CA ILE A 121 -1.27 2.25 -6.64
C ILE A 121 -1.81 3.69 -6.69
N ARG A 122 -1.40 4.49 -7.70
CA ARG A 122 -1.91 5.86 -7.86
C ARG A 122 -3.43 5.88 -8.01
N GLY A 123 -3.98 5.01 -8.86
CA GLY A 123 -5.42 4.89 -9.07
C GLY A 123 -6.16 4.60 -7.78
N ILE A 124 -5.68 3.63 -7.00
CA ILE A 124 -6.26 3.27 -5.70
C ILE A 124 -6.20 4.44 -4.72
N CYS A 125 -5.04 5.08 -4.56
CA CYS A 125 -4.89 6.22 -3.65
C CYS A 125 -5.80 7.39 -4.04
N MET A 126 -5.94 7.68 -5.34
CA MET A 126 -6.84 8.73 -5.84
C MET A 126 -8.30 8.39 -5.58
N SER A 127 -8.74 7.17 -5.88
CA SER A 127 -10.12 6.73 -5.60
C SER A 127 -10.42 6.74 -4.10
N TYR A 128 -9.46 6.32 -3.28
CA TYR A 128 -9.60 6.36 -1.82
C TYR A 128 -9.75 7.79 -1.29
N ALA A 129 -8.94 8.72 -1.81
CA ALA A 129 -9.04 10.13 -1.48
C ALA A 129 -10.40 10.75 -1.83
N GLU A 130 -10.94 10.43 -3.00
CA GLU A 130 -12.27 10.90 -3.41
C GLU A 130 -13.37 10.43 -2.44
N VAL A 131 -13.26 9.21 -1.91
CA VAL A 131 -14.18 8.69 -0.90
C VAL A 131 -14.00 9.43 0.43
N LEU A 132 -12.76 9.59 0.90
CA LEU A 132 -12.43 10.25 2.17
C LEU A 132 -12.91 11.70 2.24
N ILE A 133 -12.66 12.49 1.18
CA ILE A 133 -13.07 13.90 1.09
C ILE A 133 -14.59 14.06 1.29
N ARG A 134 -15.38 13.07 0.87
CA ARG A 134 -16.84 13.10 0.95
C ARG A 134 -17.39 12.68 2.31
N THR A 135 -16.62 11.96 3.12
CA THR A 135 -17.17 11.27 4.32
C THR A 135 -16.78 11.87 5.66
N PHE A 136 -15.71 12.66 5.77
CA PHE A 136 -15.15 13.00 7.08
C PHE A 136 -14.77 14.48 7.26
N ALA A 137 -15.27 15.08 8.36
CA ALA A 137 -14.94 16.45 8.78
C ALA A 137 -13.60 16.53 9.54
N SER A 138 -13.03 17.73 9.58
CA SER A 138 -11.59 18.04 9.64
C SER A 138 -10.84 17.89 10.97
N ASP A 139 -11.46 17.45 12.07
CA ASP A 139 -10.83 17.50 13.40
C ASP A 139 -9.91 16.31 13.73
N VAL A 140 -9.99 15.22 12.97
CA VAL A 140 -9.19 13.99 13.18
C VAL A 140 -8.23 13.66 12.02
N MET A 141 -8.05 14.57 11.06
CA MET A 141 -7.22 14.30 9.87
C MET A 141 -5.75 14.05 10.21
N GLY A 142 -5.13 14.91 11.03
CA GLY A 142 -3.74 14.70 11.45
C GLY A 142 -3.50 13.37 12.18
N GLN A 143 -4.47 12.90 12.96
CA GLN A 143 -4.40 11.59 13.62
C GLN A 143 -4.48 10.44 12.60
N ARG A 144 -5.38 10.54 11.61
CA ARG A 144 -5.49 9.55 10.53
C ARG A 144 -4.22 9.49 9.70
N LEU A 145 -3.69 10.64 9.31
CA LEU A 145 -2.43 10.73 8.59
C LEU A 145 -1.34 9.99 9.38
N ARG A 146 -1.13 10.37 10.64
CA ARG A 146 -0.12 9.75 11.50
C ARG A 146 -0.32 8.24 11.62
N SER A 147 -1.54 7.79 11.93
CA SER A 147 -1.88 6.37 12.05
C SER A 147 -1.58 5.60 10.76
N THR A 148 -2.07 6.11 9.62
CA THR A 148 -1.89 5.46 8.31
C THR A 148 -0.40 5.35 7.96
N VAL A 149 0.40 6.40 8.23
CA VAL A 149 1.85 6.37 8.00
C VAL A 149 2.56 5.35 8.90
N ILE A 150 2.14 5.22 10.16
CA ILE A 150 2.69 4.22 11.09
C ILE A 150 2.37 2.81 10.60
N LEU A 151 1.09 2.54 10.30
CA LEU A 151 0.64 1.23 9.84
C LEU A 151 1.31 0.85 8.51
N PHE A 152 1.44 1.79 7.58
CA PHE A 152 2.16 1.60 6.33
C PHE A 152 3.63 1.25 6.55
N GLY A 153 4.32 2.00 7.42
CA GLY A 153 5.73 1.78 7.73
C GLY A 153 5.98 0.44 8.42
N ARG A 154 5.11 0.08 9.39
CA ARG A 154 5.10 -1.21 10.08
C ARG A 154 4.88 -2.35 9.09
N GLU A 155 3.90 -2.22 8.21
CA GLU A 155 3.59 -3.25 7.23
C GLU A 155 4.73 -3.44 6.22
N THR A 156 5.33 -2.34 5.75
CA THR A 156 6.51 -2.40 4.87
C THR A 156 7.67 -3.19 5.53
N ILE A 157 7.86 -3.03 6.86
CA ILE A 157 8.88 -3.80 7.61
C ILE A 157 8.47 -5.27 7.73
N ASN A 158 7.21 -5.57 8.04
CA ASN A 158 6.76 -6.96 8.18
C ASN A 158 6.90 -7.74 6.88
N GLN A 159 6.51 -7.13 5.77
CA GLN A 159 6.61 -7.70 4.43
C GLN A 159 8.05 -8.07 4.06
N ALA A 160 9.06 -7.40 4.64
CA ALA A 160 10.46 -7.78 4.48
C ALA A 160 10.77 -9.19 5.02
N TYR A 161 10.01 -9.64 6.03
CA TYR A 161 10.23 -10.92 6.72
C TYR A 161 9.13 -11.97 6.45
N GLU A 162 8.07 -11.64 5.72
CA GLU A 162 7.01 -12.60 5.38
C GLU A 162 7.47 -13.63 4.36
N THR A 163 7.55 -14.90 4.76
CA THR A 163 8.08 -15.99 3.93
C THR A 163 7.28 -16.30 2.66
N ALA A 164 6.07 -15.76 2.49
CA ALA A 164 5.13 -16.14 1.41
C ALA A 164 5.42 -15.54 0.01
N TRP A 165 6.41 -14.65 -0.15
CA TRP A 165 6.77 -14.06 -1.46
C TRP A 165 7.61 -14.98 -2.36
N ASP A 166 7.69 -16.27 -2.06
CA ASP A 166 8.40 -17.25 -2.88
C ASP A 166 7.61 -17.50 -4.19
N LEU A 167 7.63 -16.49 -5.07
CA LEU A 167 7.30 -16.64 -6.48
C LEU A 167 8.31 -17.61 -7.07
N GLU A 168 7.91 -18.87 -7.17
CA GLU A 168 8.66 -19.93 -7.85
C GLU A 168 9.25 -19.39 -9.17
N GLY A 169 10.58 -19.26 -9.23
CA GLY A 169 11.31 -18.90 -10.46
C GLY A 169 12.18 -17.65 -10.40
N TYR A 170 11.99 -16.76 -9.42
CA TYR A 170 12.90 -15.62 -9.21
C TYR A 170 13.60 -15.76 -7.85
N ALA A 171 14.61 -16.64 -7.79
CA ALA A 171 15.54 -16.72 -6.67
C ALA A 171 16.48 -15.50 -6.69
N ILE A 172 15.92 -14.33 -6.41
CA ILE A 172 16.66 -13.09 -6.21
C ILE A 172 16.42 -12.74 -4.76
N SER A 173 17.51 -12.68 -3.99
CA SER A 173 17.48 -12.34 -2.57
C SER A 173 16.61 -11.11 -2.38
N ARG A 174 15.55 -11.24 -1.57
CA ARG A 174 14.72 -10.12 -1.16
C ARG A 174 15.65 -9.00 -0.70
N ASP A 175 15.41 -7.78 -1.18
CA ASP A 175 16.11 -6.62 -0.61
C ASP A 175 15.41 -6.21 0.69
N GLU A 176 15.48 -7.13 1.67
CA GLU A 176 14.88 -6.98 3.00
C GLU A 176 15.35 -5.66 3.64
N ASN A 177 16.61 -5.32 3.43
CA ASN A 177 17.19 -4.08 3.93
C ASN A 177 16.51 -2.85 3.31
N ARG A 178 16.27 -2.82 2.00
CA ARG A 178 15.55 -1.70 1.36
C ARG A 178 14.14 -1.54 1.90
N MET A 179 13.40 -2.64 2.10
CA MET A 179 12.06 -2.59 2.70
C MET A 179 12.10 -2.11 4.15
N VAL A 180 13.02 -2.62 4.97
CA VAL A 180 13.19 -2.19 6.37
C VAL A 180 13.58 -0.71 6.45
N VAL A 181 14.50 -0.25 5.60
CA VAL A 181 14.92 1.15 5.54
C VAL A 181 13.76 2.05 5.10
N ALA A 182 13.00 1.65 4.08
CA ALA A 182 11.83 2.38 3.60
C ALA A 182 10.75 2.49 4.70
N GLY A 183 10.38 1.35 5.30
CA GLY A 183 9.38 1.30 6.38
C GLY A 183 9.80 2.13 7.60
N ALA A 184 11.06 2.03 8.03
CA ALA A 184 11.60 2.89 9.08
C ALA A 184 11.60 4.38 8.68
N GLY A 185 11.77 4.69 7.40
CA GLY A 185 11.60 6.03 6.84
C GLY A 185 10.19 6.58 7.07
N TYR A 186 9.15 5.78 6.77
CA TYR A 186 7.76 6.16 7.03
C TYR A 186 7.46 6.31 8.51
N LEU A 187 7.92 5.39 9.35
CA LEU A 187 7.77 5.52 10.81
C LEU A 187 8.37 6.83 11.34
N ARG A 188 9.52 7.27 10.80
CA ARG A 188 10.09 8.60 11.14
C ARG A 188 9.20 9.74 10.65
N LYS A 189 8.70 9.67 9.41
CA LYS A 189 7.78 10.65 8.83
C LYS A 189 6.44 10.76 9.56
N ALA A 190 6.06 9.76 10.37
CA ALA A 190 4.89 9.85 11.22
C ALA A 190 5.05 10.84 12.40
N GLY A 191 6.26 11.36 12.66
CA GLY A 191 6.52 12.25 13.79
C GLY A 191 6.34 11.57 15.16
N LYS A 192 6.80 12.23 16.23
CA LYS A 192 6.57 11.77 17.61
C LYS A 192 5.12 11.95 17.99
N ASP A 193 4.50 13.05 17.55
CA ASP A 193 3.10 13.35 17.74
C ASP A 193 2.44 13.86 16.44
N VAL A 194 1.15 14.17 16.51
CA VAL A 194 0.37 14.65 15.36
C VAL A 194 0.89 16.00 14.84
N SER A 195 1.38 16.87 15.72
CA SER A 195 1.88 18.19 15.32
C SER A 195 3.16 18.05 14.49
N GLU A 196 4.10 17.23 14.95
CA GLU A 196 5.33 16.94 14.20
C GLU A 196 5.03 16.20 12.89
N ALA A 197 4.06 15.28 12.88
CA ALA A 197 3.61 14.63 11.65
C ALA A 197 3.13 15.66 10.62
N LEU A 198 2.28 16.60 11.02
CA LEU A 198 1.73 17.62 10.12
C LEU A 198 2.79 18.59 9.61
N GLU A 199 3.81 18.90 10.41
CA GLU A 199 4.96 19.71 10.01
C GLU A 199 5.84 18.96 9.00
N ILE A 200 6.19 17.70 9.26
CA ILE A 200 6.95 16.88 8.31
C ILE A 200 6.20 16.80 6.98
N TRP A 201 4.92 16.44 7.02
CA TRP A 201 4.14 16.27 5.80
C TRP A 201 3.78 17.59 5.11
N SER A 202 3.87 18.75 5.78
CA SER A 202 3.74 20.03 5.08
C SER A 202 4.86 20.30 4.11
N ASP A 203 6.08 19.86 4.46
CA ASP A 203 7.27 20.11 3.67
C ASP A 203 7.44 19.10 2.52
N HIS A 204 6.74 17.96 2.59
CA HIS A 204 6.83 16.88 1.59
C HIS A 204 5.68 16.91 0.57
N MET A 205 4.79 17.92 0.58
CA MET A 205 3.69 18.04 -0.38
C MET A 205 4.16 18.26 -1.83
N GLU A 206 5.36 18.78 -2.02
CA GLU A 206 5.97 18.94 -3.34
C GLU A 206 6.67 17.66 -3.83
N GLU A 207 6.86 16.64 -2.97
CA GLU A 207 7.41 15.35 -3.39
C GLU A 207 6.43 14.62 -4.30
N LYS A 208 6.80 14.50 -5.58
CA LYS A 208 6.10 13.65 -6.53
C LYS A 208 6.38 12.18 -6.21
N GLY A 209 5.50 11.54 -5.45
CA GLY A 209 5.61 10.12 -5.10
C GLY A 209 4.25 9.46 -4.93
N ILE A 210 4.17 8.16 -5.22
CA ILE A 210 2.98 7.31 -4.99
C ILE A 210 2.44 7.49 -3.56
N ILE A 211 3.35 7.59 -2.61
CA ILE A 211 3.05 7.54 -1.18
C ILE A 211 2.66 8.92 -0.64
N SER A 212 3.19 9.99 -1.24
CA SER A 212 2.72 11.36 -1.03
C SER A 212 1.24 11.51 -1.38
N MET A 213 0.71 10.71 -2.33
CA MET A 213 -0.73 10.73 -2.64
C MET A 213 -1.56 10.03 -1.57
N LEU A 214 -1.16 8.85 -1.06
CA LEU A 214 -1.93 8.22 0.03
C LEU A 214 -2.09 9.15 1.24
N PHE A 215 -1.03 9.91 1.55
CA PHE A 215 -0.95 10.73 2.75
C PHE A 215 -1.34 12.19 2.54
N GLY A 216 -1.17 12.74 1.34
CA GLY A 216 -1.50 14.13 1.03
C GLY A 216 -2.99 14.45 1.12
N PHE A 217 -3.85 13.45 1.01
CA PHE A 217 -5.31 13.60 1.16
C PHE A 217 -5.82 13.38 2.59
N LEU A 218 -4.95 12.98 3.52
CA LEU A 218 -5.28 12.75 4.93
C LEU A 218 -5.00 13.99 5.81
N ARG A 219 -4.73 15.15 5.22
CA ARG A 219 -4.50 16.42 5.93
C ARG A 219 -5.75 17.29 5.99
#